data_AF-A0A1S0TJB6-F1
#
_entry.id   AF-A0A1S0TJB6-F1
#
_cell.length_a   1.000
_cell.length_b   1.000
_cell.length_c   1.000
_cell.angle_alpha   90.00
_cell.angle_beta   90.00
_cell.angle_gamma   90.00
#
_symmetry.space_group_name_H-M   'P 1'
#
loop_
_entity.id
_entity.type
_entity.pdbx_description
1 polymer ?
#
loop_
_entity_poly.entity_id
_entity_poly.type
_entity_poly.pdbx_seq_one_letter_code
_entity_poly.pdbx_strand_id
1 'polypeptide(L)'
;MHWKLIIVLVSAFGIIKEFRPATPFLTPYLISPPKNFTNVQLYSEIYPFWTYSYLVALIPSFFLTDILRYKPIVIMEAVMLCITWILLIWGKTIWQMQIMQIAFGKYYNLLLKIKFLLF
;
A
#
# COMPACT_ATOMS: atom_id res chain seq x y z
N MET A 1 3.37 -14.32 32.04
CA MET A 1 2.08 -14.37 31.30
C MET A 1 1.91 -13.22 30.30
N HIS A 2 2.36 -12.00 30.62
CA HIS A 2 2.20 -10.81 29.77
C HIS A 2 2.89 -10.90 28.38
N TRP A 3 4.12 -11.44 28.32
CA TRP A 3 4.89 -11.52 27.07
C TRP A 3 4.28 -12.46 26.02
N LYS A 4 3.69 -13.59 26.43
CA LYS A 4 2.98 -14.50 25.51
C LYS A 4 1.76 -13.82 24.88
N LEU A 5 1.03 -13.03 25.67
CA LEU A 5 -0.13 -12.27 25.22
C LEU A 5 0.28 -11.19 24.20
N ILE A 6 1.38 -10.48 24.46
CA ILE A 6 1.95 -9.50 23.51
C ILE A 6 2.32 -10.17 22.20
N ILE A 7 3.00 -11.32 22.22
CA ILE A 7 3.37 -12.05 20.99
C ILE A 7 2.12 -12.47 20.21
N VAL A 8 1.13 -13.06 20.88
CA VAL A 8 -0.13 -13.47 20.22
C VAL A 8 -0.85 -12.27 19.61
N LEU A 9 -0.93 -11.15 20.32
CA LEU A 9 -1.57 -9.93 19.82
C LEU A 9 -0.81 -9.35 18.61
N VAL A 10 0.53 -9.31 18.66
CA VAL A 10 1.35 -8.80 17.56
C VAL A 10 1.25 -9.72 16.33
N SER A 11 1.27 -11.04 16.52
CA SER A 11 1.09 -12.00 15.43
C SER A 11 -0.31 -11.90 14.80
N ALA A 12 -1.36 -11.86 15.61
CA ALA A 12 -2.73 -11.70 15.12
C ALA A 12 -2.92 -10.37 14.38
N PHE A 13 -2.36 -9.28 14.91
CA PHE A 13 -2.36 -7.98 14.24
C PHE A 13 -1.65 -8.05 12.88
N GLY A 14 -0.48 -8.69 12.81
CA GLY A 14 0.25 -8.88 11.55
C GLY A 14 -0.56 -9.65 10.50
N ILE A 15 -1.25 -10.72 10.92
CA ILE A 15 -2.12 -11.51 10.03
C ILE A 15 -3.28 -10.64 9.51
N ILE A 16 -3.95 -9.89 10.39
CA ILE A 16 -5.08 -9.03 10.02
C ILE A 16 -4.63 -7.90 9.08
N LYS A 17 -3.45 -7.32 9.30
CA LYS A 17 -2.87 -6.26 8.44
C LYS A 17 -2.50 -6.76 7.04
N GLU A 18 -2.04 -8.02 6.94
CA GLU A 18 -1.71 -8.65 5.66
C GLU A 18 -2.96 -9.16 4.92
N PHE A 19 -4.03 -9.43 5.66
CA PHE A 19 -5.31 -9.86 5.10
C PHE A 19 -5.98 -8.70 4.34
N ARG A 20 -5.70 -8.63 3.04
CA ARG A 20 -6.23 -7.60 2.13
C ARG A 20 -7.22 -8.23 1.16
N PRO A 21 -8.46 -8.52 1.60
CA PRO A 21 -9.45 -9.18 0.76
C PRO A 21 -9.85 -8.31 -0.45
N ALA A 22 -9.59 -7.01 -0.42
CA ALA A 22 -9.94 -6.08 -1.50
C ALA A 22 -9.03 -6.16 -2.74
N THR A 23 -7.78 -6.61 -2.62
CA THR A 23 -6.84 -6.64 -3.75
C THR A 23 -7.29 -7.53 -4.93
N PRO A 24 -7.85 -8.75 -4.74
CA PRO A 24 -8.35 -9.54 -5.87
C PRO A 24 -9.55 -8.90 -6.58
N PHE A 25 -10.31 -8.03 -5.90
CA PHE A 25 -11.46 -7.34 -6.49
C PHE A 25 -11.09 -6.06 -7.26
N LEU A 26 -9.84 -5.61 -7.16
CA LEU A 26 -9.40 -4.38 -7.81
C LEU A 26 -9.39 -4.50 -9.34
N THR A 27 -8.85 -5.60 -9.88
CA THR A 27 -8.80 -5.85 -11.32
C THR A 27 -10.19 -5.90 -11.96
N PRO A 28 -11.15 -6.71 -11.47
CA PRO A 28 -12.49 -6.72 -12.04
C PRO A 28 -13.22 -5.38 -11.84
N TYR A 29 -12.93 -4.62 -10.78
CA TYR A 29 -13.50 -3.29 -10.56
C TYR A 29 -13.04 -2.25 -11.60
N LEU A 30 -11.77 -2.28 -12.02
CA LEU A 30 -11.24 -1.36 -13.03
C LEU A 30 -11.70 -1.72 -14.45
N ILE A 31 -11.95 -3.00 -14.72
CA ILE A 31 -12.42 -3.50 -16.02
C ILE A 31 -13.94 -3.30 -16.18
N SER A 32 -14.69 -3.39 -15.09
CA SER A 32 -16.16 -3.26 -15.12
C SER A 32 -16.62 -1.81 -15.32
N PRO A 33 -17.84 -1.59 -15.85
CA PRO A 33 -18.48 -0.27 -15.83
C PRO A 33 -18.60 0.19 -14.37
N PRO A 34 -18.19 1.43 -14.02
CA PRO A 34 -18.09 2.63 -14.86
C PRO A 34 -16.68 3.00 -15.39
N LYS A 35 -15.63 2.20 -15.14
CA LYS A 35 -14.24 2.58 -15.47
C LYS A 35 -13.76 2.01 -16.80
N ASN A 36 -14.21 0.83 -17.19
CA ASN A 36 -14.05 0.26 -18.54
C ASN A 36 -12.61 0.30 -19.10
N PHE A 37 -11.59 0.01 -18.28
CA PHE A 37 -10.22 -0.07 -18.77
C PHE A 37 -9.98 -1.39 -19.51
N THR A 38 -9.16 -1.35 -20.57
CA THR A 38 -8.73 -2.56 -21.26
C THR A 38 -7.66 -3.30 -20.46
N ASN A 39 -7.62 -4.64 -20.56
CA ASN A 39 -6.58 -5.44 -19.89
C ASN A 39 -5.17 -4.98 -20.27
N VAL A 40 -4.93 -4.66 -21.54
CA VAL A 40 -3.60 -4.24 -22.03
C VAL A 40 -3.15 -2.94 -21.35
N GLN A 41 -4.02 -1.94 -21.24
CA GLN A 41 -3.71 -0.69 -20.53
C GLN A 41 -3.44 -0.93 -19.04
N LEU A 42 -4.23 -1.80 -18.41
CA LEU A 42 -4.10 -2.10 -16.99
C LEU A 42 -2.73 -2.73 -16.67
N TYR A 43 -2.35 -3.76 -17.41
CA TYR A 43 -1.12 -4.51 -17.16
C TYR A 43 0.14 -3.79 -17.66
N SER A 44 0.06 -3.04 -18.76
CA SER A 44 1.24 -2.37 -19.34
C SER A 44 1.47 -0.96 -18.81
N GLU A 45 0.42 -0.22 -18.46
CA GLU A 45 0.53 1.21 -18.12
C GLU A 45 0.17 1.54 -16.68
N ILE A 46 -0.65 0.73 -15.99
CA ILE A 46 -1.15 1.06 -14.65
C ILE A 46 -0.41 0.24 -13.59
N TYR A 47 -0.41 -1.09 -13.68
CA TYR A 47 0.24 -1.94 -12.67
C TYR A 47 1.76 -1.79 -12.52
N PRO A 48 2.56 -1.53 -13.56
CA PRO A 48 4.01 -1.40 -13.39
C PRO A 48 4.41 -0.24 -12.47
N PHE A 49 3.61 0.83 -12.42
CA PHE A 49 3.85 1.99 -11.57
C PHE A 49 3.81 1.66 -10.07
N TRP A 50 3.02 0.66 -9.68
CA TRP A 50 3.02 0.16 -8.31
C TRP A 50 4.39 -0.40 -7.93
N THR A 51 4.97 -1.26 -8.78
CA THR A 51 6.30 -1.86 -8.55
C THR A 51 7.42 -0.83 -8.61
N TYR A 52 7.38 0.10 -9.57
CA TYR A 52 8.41 1.14 -9.69
C TYR A 52 8.38 2.11 -8.50
N SER A 53 7.19 2.56 -8.11
CA SER A 53 7.04 3.43 -6.94
C SER A 53 7.47 2.76 -5.65
N TYR A 54 7.22 1.45 -5.51
CA TYR A 54 7.70 0.65 -4.39
C TYR A 54 9.23 0.66 -4.31
N LEU A 55 9.92 0.35 -5.42
CA LEU A 55 11.39 0.33 -5.47
C LEU A 55 11.99 1.71 -5.13
N VAL A 56 11.44 2.78 -5.69
CA VAL A 56 11.90 4.14 -5.41
C VAL A 56 11.64 4.53 -3.96
N ALA A 57 10.50 4.11 -3.38
CA ALA A 57 10.13 4.44 -2.00
C ALA A 57 10.98 3.71 -0.95
N LEU A 58 11.69 2.62 -1.29
CA LEU A 58 12.62 1.93 -0.37
C LEU A 58 13.80 2.81 0.05
N ILE A 59 14.34 3.61 -0.87
CA ILE A 59 15.49 4.49 -0.61
C ILE A 59 15.16 5.53 0.48
N PRO A 60 14.14 6.39 0.33
CA PRO A 60 13.80 7.37 1.36
C PRO A 60 13.27 6.71 2.64
N SER A 61 12.63 5.54 2.58
CA SER A 61 12.18 4.85 3.79
C SER A 61 13.36 4.34 4.64
N PHE A 62 14.53 4.10 4.05
CA PHE A 62 15.76 3.80 4.77
C PHE A 62 16.25 5.02 5.58
N PHE A 63 16.41 6.17 4.92
CA PHE A 63 16.85 7.40 5.59
C PHE A 63 15.84 7.92 6.62
N LEU A 64 14.53 7.84 6.33
CA LEU A 64 13.50 8.32 7.24
C LEU A 64 13.45 7.53 8.55
N THR A 65 13.75 6.23 8.54
CA THR A 65 13.67 5.45 9.78
C THR A 65 14.80 5.73 10.75
N ASP A 66 15.96 6.14 10.25
CA ASP A 66 17.09 6.49 11.10
C ASP A 66 16.91 7.88 11.73
N ILE A 67 16.23 8.80 11.03
CA ILE A 67 16.09 10.21 11.47
C ILE A 67 14.75 10.47 12.18
N LEU A 68 13.66 9.91 11.67
CA LEU A 68 12.28 10.26 12.03
C LEU A 68 11.58 9.05 12.66
N ARG A 69 11.87 8.80 13.95
CA ARG A 69 11.18 7.84 14.85
C ARG A 69 9.77 7.52 14.36
N TYR A 70 9.43 6.24 14.11
CA TYR A 70 8.20 5.62 13.53
C TYR A 70 6.88 6.43 13.35
N LYS A 71 6.58 7.45 14.17
CA LYS A 71 5.35 8.24 14.17
C LYS A 71 5.00 8.95 12.84
N PRO A 72 5.88 9.69 12.14
CA PRO A 72 5.51 10.40 10.92
C PRO A 72 5.35 9.46 9.73
N ILE A 73 6.01 8.31 9.75
CA ILE A 73 5.89 7.27 8.71
C ILE A 73 4.47 6.71 8.70
N VAL A 74 3.90 6.43 9.88
CA VAL A 74 2.52 5.94 10.03
C VAL A 74 1.50 6.99 9.55
N ILE A 75 1.72 8.27 9.84
CA ILE A 75 0.84 9.36 9.37
C ILE A 75 0.88 9.46 7.84
N MET A 76 2.08 9.41 7.26
CA MET A 76 2.25 9.46 5.80
C MET A 76 1.57 8.27 5.12
N GLU A 77 1.65 7.07 5.70
CA GLU A 77 0.95 5.87 5.21
C GLU A 77 -0.57 6.07 5.22
N ALA A 78 -1.14 6.56 6.32
CA ALA A 78 -2.57 6.79 6.43
C ALA A 78 -3.07 7.79 5.36
N VAL A 79 -2.31 8.86 5.11
CA VAL A 79 -2.63 9.84 4.08
C VAL A 79 -2.61 9.21 2.68
N MET A 80 -1.58 8.41 2.37
CA MET A 80 -1.49 7.71 1.07
C MET A 80 -2.63 6.72 0.87
N LEU A 81 -3.05 6.03 1.93
CA LEU A 81 -4.20 5.13 1.90
C LEU A 81 -5.48 5.91 1.59
N CYS A 82 -5.75 7.03 2.28
CA CYS A 82 -6.89 7.88 2.00
C CYS A 82 -6.92 8.36 0.54
N ILE A 83 -5.77 8.84 0.02
CA ILE A 83 -5.64 9.26 -1.38
C ILE A 83 -5.97 8.12 -2.34
N THR A 84 -5.50 6.90 -2.06
CA THR A 84 -5.76 5.72 -2.88
C THR A 84 -7.25 5.43 -2.99
N TRP A 85 -7.97 5.44 -1.87
CA TRP A 85 -9.43 5.22 -1.84
C TRP A 85 -10.20 6.33 -2.55
N ILE A 86 -9.80 7.58 -2.35
CA ILE A 86 -10.38 8.76 -3.01
C ILE A 86 -10.25 8.66 -4.54
N LEU A 87 -9.05 8.34 -5.02
CA LEU A 87 -8.80 8.14 -6.46
C LEU A 87 -9.49 6.90 -7.02
N LEU A 88 -9.68 5.86 -6.21
CA LEU A 88 -10.46 4.69 -6.63
C LEU A 88 -11.92 5.03 -6.85
N ILE A 89 -12.52 5.92 -6.06
CA ILE A 89 -13.93 6.27 -6.21
C ILE A 89 -14.12 7.27 -7.37
N TRP A 90 -13.28 8.31 -7.46
CA TRP A 90 -13.49 9.41 -8.41
C TRP A 90 -12.61 9.38 -9.66
N GLY A 91 -11.52 8.63 -9.66
CA GLY A 91 -10.61 8.57 -10.79
C GLY A 91 -11.27 7.91 -12.01
N LYS A 92 -11.18 8.57 -13.17
CA LYS A 92 -11.68 8.08 -14.46
C LYS A 92 -10.61 8.02 -15.55
N THR A 93 -9.47 8.68 -15.36
CA THR A 93 -8.39 8.71 -16.35
C THR A 93 -7.25 7.75 -16.00
N ILE A 94 -6.48 7.34 -17.01
CA ILE A 94 -5.30 6.47 -16.84
C ILE A 94 -4.27 7.13 -15.92
N TRP A 95 -4.01 8.43 -16.11
CA TRP A 95 -3.11 9.21 -15.25
C TRP A 95 -3.52 9.19 -13.77
N GLN A 96 -4.82 9.31 -13.48
CA GLN A 96 -5.32 9.22 -12.10
C GLN A 96 -5.13 7.81 -11.51
N MET A 97 -5.30 6.76 -12.32
CA MET A 97 -5.02 5.37 -11.90
C MET A 97 -3.53 5.14 -11.66
N GLN A 98 -2.64 5.73 -12.45
CA GLN A 98 -1.20 5.64 -12.23
C GLN A 98 -0.81 6.30 -10.89
N ILE A 99 -1.31 7.49 -10.60
CA ILE A 99 -1.08 8.17 -9.31
C ILE A 99 -1.64 7.33 -8.15
N MET A 100 -2.80 6.71 -8.33
CA MET A 100 -3.39 5.79 -7.36
C MET A 100 -2.49 4.58 -7.10
N GLN A 101 -1.91 3.97 -8.14
CA GLN A 101 -0.96 2.86 -7.99
C GLN A 101 0.35 3.27 -7.32
N ILE A 102 0.83 4.49 -7.58
CA ILE A 102 1.99 5.07 -6.88
C ILE A 102 1.70 5.26 -5.39
N ALA A 103 0.53 5.79 -5.05
CA ALA A 103 0.10 5.96 -3.66
C ALA A 103 -0.06 4.61 -2.96
N PHE A 104 -0.58 3.60 -3.67
CA PHE A 104 -0.71 2.22 -3.18
C PHE A 104 0.65 1.53 -2.99
N GLY A 105 1.66 1.84 -3.83
CA GLY A 105 3.02 1.27 -3.75
C GLY A 105 3.73 1.53 -2.43
N LYS A 106 3.55 2.73 -1.88
CA LYS A 106 4.12 3.11 -0.58
C LYS A 106 3.61 2.28 0.61
N TYR A 107 2.41 1.71 0.52
CA TYR A 107 1.77 0.98 1.61
C TYR A 107 2.46 -0.36 1.96
N TYR A 108 3.23 -0.95 1.05
CA TYR A 108 3.90 -2.24 1.28
C TYR A 108 5.16 -2.14 2.16
N ASN A 109 5.57 -0.92 2.54
CA ASN A 109 6.85 -0.67 3.19
C ASN A 109 6.80 -0.73 4.74
N LEU A 110 5.63 -0.78 5.39
CA LEU A 110 5.57 -0.75 6.87
C LEU A 110 5.58 -2.14 7.54
N LEU A 111 5.08 -3.19 6.88
CA LEU A 111 5.05 -4.55 7.44
C LEU A 111 6.43 -5.21 7.54
N LEU A 112 7.35 -4.86 6.62
CA LEU A 112 8.72 -5.39 6.64
C LEU A 112 9.58 -4.79 7.76
N LYS A 113 9.31 -3.55 8.20
CA LYS A 113 10.12 -2.89 9.24
C LYS A 113 9.61 -3.08 10.67
N ILE A 114 8.31 -3.29 10.89
CA ILE A 114 7.84 -3.76 12.22
C ILE A 114 8.46 -5.13 12.55
N LYS A 115 8.73 -5.95 11.54
CA LYS A 115 9.45 -7.22 11.67
C LYS A 115 10.94 -7.08 12.03
N PHE A 116 11.57 -5.94 11.71
CA PHE A 116 13.01 -5.69 11.90
C PHE A 116 13.33 -4.83 13.13
N LEU A 117 12.33 -4.17 13.73
CA LEU A 117 12.47 -3.36 14.95
C LEU A 117 11.95 -4.06 16.21
N LEU A 118 11.27 -5.21 16.06
CA LEU A 118 10.84 -6.08 17.17
C LEU A 118 11.78 -7.29 17.39
N PHE A 119 12.92 -7.33 16.70
CA PHE A 119 14.04 -8.23 16.95
C PHE A 119 15.35 -7.44 16.95
#